data_AF-A0A1L9QKY3-F1
#
_entry.id   AF-A0A1L9QKY3-F1
#
_cell.length_a   1.000
_cell.length_b   1.000
_cell.length_c   1.000
_cell.angle_alpha   90.00
_cell.angle_beta   90.00
_cell.angle_gamma   90.00
#
_symmetry.space_group_name_H-M   'P 1'
#
loop_
_entity.id
_entity.type
_entity.pdbx_description
1 polymer ?
#
loop_
_entity_poly.entity_id
_entity_poly.type
_entity_poly.pdbx_seq_one_letter_code
_entity_poly.pdbx_strand_id
1 'polypeptide(L)' 'METLEFIIYPDGRVKETVTGIVGSSCAEVTAAIEAQLGHVLKVEPTAEYFAQVQQEQDVTTNQATFSQW' A
#
# COMPACT_ATOMS: atom_id res chain seq x y z
N MET A 1 5.72 -5.23 -8.06
CA MET A 1 6.76 -4.18 -8.06
C MET A 1 6.06 -2.90 -7.69
N GLU A 2 6.48 -2.26 -6.61
CA GLU A 2 5.85 -1.05 -6.08
C GLU A 2 6.48 0.18 -6.75
N THR A 3 5.65 1.14 -7.18
CA THR A 3 6.11 2.35 -7.88
C THR A 3 5.40 3.58 -7.33
N LEU A 4 6.18 4.61 -6.99
CA LEU A 4 5.68 5.96 -6.72
C LEU A 4 6.10 6.89 -7.86
N GLU A 5 5.12 7.54 -8.49
CA GLU A 5 5.33 8.55 -9.52
C GLU A 5 4.97 9.94 -9.00
N PHE A 6 5.85 10.90 -9.24
CA PHE A 6 5.61 12.31 -8.92
C PHE A 6 5.61 13.16 -10.19
N ILE A 7 4.53 13.89 -10.41
CA ILE A 7 4.42 14.89 -11.47
C ILE A 7 4.36 16.27 -10.82
N ILE A 8 5.40 17.06 -11.04
CA ILE A 8 5.50 18.44 -10.56
C ILE A 8 5.06 19.36 -11.71
N TYR A 9 3.99 20.11 -11.48
CA TYR A 9 3.48 21.08 -12.43
C TYR A 9 4.21 22.42 -12.26
N PRO A 10 4.34 23.23 -13.33
CA PRO A 10 5.01 24.53 -13.27
C PRO A 10 4.30 25.56 -12.39
N ASP A 11 3.05 25.30 -11.99
CA ASP A 11 2.30 26.10 -11.02
C ASP A 11 2.54 25.68 -9.56
N GLY A 12 3.46 24.75 -9.32
CA GLY A 12 3.87 24.31 -7.98
C GLY A 12 3.01 23.19 -7.39
N ARG A 13 2.01 22.68 -8.12
CA ARG A 13 1.25 21.51 -7.68
C ARG A 13 2.06 20.23 -7.90
N VAL A 14 1.94 19.29 -6.96
CA VAL A 14 2.52 17.95 -7.07
C VAL A 14 1.37 16.95 -7.15
N LYS A 15 1.40 16.07 -8.15
CA LYS A 15 0.52 14.89 -8.24
C LYS A 15 1.34 13.66 -7.94
N GLU A 16 0.89 12.89 -6.96
CA GLU A 16 1.47 11.61 -6.56
C GLU A 16 0.59 10.46 -7.06
N THR A 17 1.20 9.47 -7.70
CA THR A 17 0.54 8.24 -8.13
C THR A 17 1.25 7.04 -7.50
N VAL A 18 0.54 6.28 -6.67
CA VAL A 18 1.05 5.06 -6.04
C VAL A 18 0.48 3.84 -6.75
N THR A 19 1.35 2.91 -7.16
CA THR A 19 0.94 1.67 -7.82
C THR A 19 1.69 0.48 -7.25
N GLY A 20 1.07 -0.70 -7.30
CA GLY A 20 1.67 -1.95 -6.82
C GLY A 20 1.59 -2.18 -5.32
N ILE A 21 0.98 -1.26 -4.56
CA ILE A 21 0.61 -1.43 -3.14
C ILE A 21 -0.91 -1.65 -3.09
N VAL A 22 -1.32 -2.75 -2.48
CA VAL A 22 -2.73 -3.17 -2.39
C VAL A 22 -3.33 -2.86 -1.01
N GLY A 23 -4.59 -2.46 -0.99
CA GLY A 23 -5.32 -2.12 0.22
C GLY A 23 -4.96 -0.76 0.82
N SER A 24 -5.36 -0.54 2.08
CA SER A 24 -5.16 0.73 2.80
C SER A 24 -3.69 1.05 3.10
N SER A 25 -2.78 0.09 2.94
CA SER A 25 -1.34 0.28 3.14
C SER A 25 -0.77 1.38 2.23
N CYS A 26 -1.34 1.57 1.04
CA CYS A 26 -0.90 2.67 0.16
C CYS A 26 -1.18 4.05 0.77
N ALA A 27 -2.25 4.20 1.56
CA ALA A 27 -2.59 5.47 2.21
C ALA A 27 -1.66 5.79 3.39
N GLU A 28 -1.13 4.77 4.09
CA GLU A 28 -0.16 4.97 5.16
C GLU A 28 1.18 5.45 4.63
N VAL A 29 1.61 4.92 3.48
CA VAL A 29 2.85 5.32 2.82
C VAL A 29 2.76 6.76 2.32
N THR A 30 1.62 7.16 1.75
CA THR A 30 1.43 8.55 1.27
C THR A 30 1.27 9.55 2.40
N ALA A 31 0.73 9.16 3.57
CA ALA A 31 0.47 10.08 4.67
C ALA A 31 1.72 10.83 5.17
N ALA A 32 2.88 10.15 5.24
CA ALA A 32 4.13 10.77 5.67
C ALA A 32 4.70 11.76 4.62
N ILE A 33 4.37 11.53 3.35
CA ILE A 33 4.80 12.34 2.21
C ILE A 33 3.88 13.56 2.06
N GLU A 34 2.58 13.37 2.17
CA GLU A 34 1.57 14.44 2.18
C GLU A 34 1.84 15.46 3.30
N ALA A 35 2.21 14.98 4.50
CA ALA A 35 2.58 15.84 5.63
C ALA A 35 3.81 16.73 5.35
N GLN A 36 4.71 16.31 4.45
CA GLN A 36 5.90 17.07 4.07
C GLN A 36 5.68 17.95 2.84
N LEU A 37 4.84 17.52 1.88
CA LEU A 37 4.56 18.25 0.65
C LEU A 37 3.56 19.40 0.84
N GLY A 38 2.70 19.36 1.88
CA GLY A 38 1.82 20.47 2.25
C GLY A 38 0.36 20.05 2.44
N HIS A 39 -0.57 20.75 1.78
CA HIS A 39 -2.00 20.47 1.90
C HIS A 39 -2.51 19.63 0.73
N VAL A 40 -3.15 18.50 1.04
CA VAL A 40 -3.80 17.64 0.07
C VAL A 40 -5.05 18.31 -0.48
N LEU A 41 -5.07 18.57 -1.78
CA LEU A 41 -6.23 19.20 -2.45
C LEU A 41 -7.27 18.16 -2.88
N LYS A 42 -6.83 16.97 -3.28
CA LYS A 42 -7.68 15.90 -3.80
C LYS A 42 -7.02 14.54 -3.60
N VAL A 43 -7.80 13.57 -3.13
CA VAL A 43 -7.43 12.15 -3.09
C VAL A 43 -8.37 11.39 -4.02
N GLU A 44 -7.82 10.52 -4.88
CA GLU A 44 -8.59 9.67 -5.79
C GLU A 44 -8.12 8.22 -5.63
N PRO A 45 -8.89 7.35 -4.95
CA PRO A 45 -8.49 5.97 -4.74
C PRO A 45 -8.55 5.19 -6.05
N THR A 46 -7.52 4.38 -6.31
CA THR A 46 -7.45 3.49 -7.48
C THR A 46 -8.05 2.11 -7.15
N ALA A 47 -8.20 1.24 -8.15
CA ALA A 47 -8.75 -0.10 -7.94
C ALA A 47 -7.94 -0.92 -6.92
N GLU A 48 -6.62 -0.69 -6.86
CA GLU A 48 -5.70 -1.34 -5.92
C GLU A 48 -5.98 -0.98 -4.46
N TYR A 49 -6.51 0.21 -4.19
CA TYR A 49 -6.94 0.63 -2.84
C TYR A 49 -8.07 -0.28 -2.31
N PHE A 50 -8.96 -0.71 -3.19
CA PHE A 50 -10.10 -1.58 -2.84
C PHE A 50 -9.75 -3.08 -2.92
N ALA A 51 -8.57 -3.43 -3.44
CA ALA A 51 -8.11 -4.80 -3.49
C ALA A 51 -7.78 -5.28 -2.07
N GLN A 52 -8.54 -6.26 -1.58
CA GLN A 52 -8.22 -6.92 -0.32
C GLN A 52 -7.06 -7.90 -0.55
N VAL A 53 -6.01 -7.77 0.26
CA VAL A 53 -5.02 -8.85 0.40
C VAL A 53 -5.73 -10.00 1.09
N GLN A 54 -6.11 -11.04 0.34
CA GLN A 54 -6.34 -12.35 0.97
C GLN A 54 -4.99 -12.76 1.54
N GLN A 55 -4.76 -12.50 2.83
CA GLN A 55 -3.70 -13.17 3.56
C GLN A 55 -4.08 -14.65 3.58
N GLU A 56 -3.59 -15.41 2.61
CA GLU A 56 -3.43 -16.84 2.75
C GLU A 56 -2.55 -17.03 3.98
N GLN A 57 -3.20 -17.25 5.11
CA GLN A 57 -2.54 -17.67 6.33
C GLN A 57 -2.02 -19.06 6.02
N ASP A 58 -0.76 -19.12 5.61
CA ASP A 58 -0.01 -20.37 5.53
C ASP A 58 0.14 -20.86 6.97
N VAL A 59 -0.89 -21.55 7.46
CA VAL A 59 -0.87 -22.30 8.70
C VAL A 59 -0.03 -23.54 8.42
N THR A 60 1.29 -23.35 8.33
CA THR A 60 2.24 -24.46 8.45
C THR A 60 2.22 -24.93 9.92
N THR A 61 1.20 -25.72 10.28
CA THR A 61 1.27 -26.56 11.47
C THR A 61 2.18 -27.73 11.15
N ASN A 62 3.47 -27.54 11.39
CA ASN A 62 4.47 -28.60 11.38
C ASN A 62 4.25 -29.46 12.64
N GLN A 63 3.26 -30.37 12.58
CA GLN A 63 2.99 -31.29 13.69
C GLN A 63 3.96 -32.46 13.57
N ALA A 64 5.07 -32.34 14.29
CA ALA A 64 6.04 -33.41 14.47
C ALA A 64 5.33 -34.68 14.94
N THR A 65 5.57 -35.78 14.22
CA THR A 65 5.23 -37.14 14.62
C THR A 65 5.76 -37.42 16.02
N PHE A 66 4.88 -37.43 17.02
CA PHE A 66 5.14 -38.12 18.27
C PHE A 66 4.49 -39.49 18.18
N SER A 67 5.28 -40.47 17.74
CA SER A 67 5.01 -41.88 17.98
C SER A 67 4.99 -42.12 19.49
N GLN A 68 3.87 -42.58 20.02
CA GLN A 68 3.84 -43.27 21.31
C GLN A 68 2.75 -44.35 21.30
N TRP A 69 3.25 -45.57 21.09
CA TRP A 69 2.78 -46.90 21.53
C TRP A 69 1.66 -47.58 20.73
#